data_AF-A0A9E3QH68-F1
#
_entry.id   AF-A0A9E3QH68-F1
#
_cell.length_a   1.000
_cell.length_b   1.000
_cell.length_c   1.000
_cell.angle_alpha   90.00
_cell.angle_beta   90.00
_cell.angle_gamma   90.00
#
_symmetry.space_group_name_H-M   'P 1'
#
loop_
_entity.id
_entity.type
_entity.pdbx_description
1 polymer ?
#
loop_
_entity_poly.entity_id
_entity_poly.type
_entity_poly.pdbx_seq_one_letter_code
_entity_poly.pdbx_strand_id
1 'polypeptide(L)'
;MYRIPLRLYQRMGMLGLLTPSDRVVMLDGLLVKKMTKGPRPSIATEKSRRALEAVLPAGWHVRQEQPIILAGGPAGDSAPEPDLAVIAGDLEDYRDAHPAPED
;
A
#
# COMPACT_ATOMS: atom_id res chain seq x y z
N MET A 1 16.00 9.57 15.77
CA MET A 1 14.92 8.83 15.08
C MET A 1 15.48 7.46 14.71
N TYR A 2 14.75 6.37 14.96
CA TYR A 2 15.22 5.02 14.64
C TYR A 2 14.41 4.46 13.48
N ARG A 3 15.08 3.79 12.54
CA ARG A 3 14.46 3.10 11.41
C ARG A 3 14.39 1.60 11.69
N ILE A 4 13.30 0.97 11.27
CA ILE A 4 13.10 -0.48 11.32
C ILE A 4 13.12 -1.05 9.90
N PRO A 5 13.62 -2.29 9.71
CA PRO A 5 13.58 -2.94 8.40
C PRO A 5 12.17 -3.46 8.08
N LEU A 6 11.84 -3.60 6.80
CA LEU A 6 10.52 -4.08 6.35
C LEU A 6 10.09 -5.40 7.00
N ARG A 7 11.01 -6.36 7.08
CA ARG A 7 10.77 -7.67 7.71
C ARG A 7 10.29 -7.56 9.17
N LEU A 8 10.76 -6.54 9.90
CA LEU A 8 10.35 -6.34 11.29
C LEU A 8 8.94 -5.77 11.34
N TYR A 9 8.63 -4.79 10.50
CA TYR A 9 7.28 -4.25 10.34
C TYR A 9 6.25 -5.35 10.00
N GLN A 10 6.54 -6.18 9.00
CA GLN A 10 5.69 -7.32 8.62
C GLN A 10 5.50 -8.30 9.79
N ARG A 11 6.59 -8.62 10.52
CA ARG A 11 6.52 -9.50 11.69
C ARG A 11 5.70 -8.90 12.83
N MET A 12 5.77 -7.59 13.06
CA MET A 12 4.91 -6.92 14.04
C MET A 12 3.43 -7.05 13.67
N GLY A 13 3.08 -6.91 12.38
CA GLY A 13 1.72 -7.15 11.89
C GLY A 13 1.26 -8.60 12.09
N MET A 14 2.08 -9.58 11.68
CA MET A 14 1.77 -11.01 11.86
C MET A 14 1.59 -11.42 13.33
N LEU A 15 2.34 -10.80 14.25
CA LEU A 15 2.23 -11.05 15.69
C LEU A 15 1.10 -10.25 16.37
N GLY A 16 0.33 -9.46 15.61
CA GLY A 16 -0.75 -8.63 16.15
C GLY A 16 -0.27 -7.44 16.99
N LEU A 17 1.02 -7.07 16.92
CA LEU A 17 1.58 -5.90 17.61
C LEU A 17 1.20 -4.59 16.92
N LEU A 18 0.86 -4.66 15.63
CA LEU A 18 0.24 -3.57 14.88
C LEU A 18 -1.13 -4.04 14.41
N THR A 19 -2.15 -3.32 14.83
CA THR A 19 -3.55 -3.58 14.55
C THR A 19 -4.12 -2.53 13.60
N PRO A 20 -5.26 -2.79 12.94
CA PRO A 20 -5.93 -1.78 12.13
C PRO A 20 -6.26 -0.48 12.90
N SER A 21 -6.49 -0.58 14.22
CA SER A 21 -6.76 0.56 15.10
C SER A 21 -5.55 1.45 15.36
N ASP A 22 -4.33 0.93 15.24
CA ASP A 22 -3.11 1.74 15.40
C ASP A 22 -2.96 2.77 14.28
N ARG A 23 -3.62 2.53 13.14
CA ARG A 23 -3.70 3.48 12.02
C ARG A 23 -2.29 3.95 11.63
N VAL A 24 -1.35 3.05 11.42
CA VAL A 24 0.02 3.38 10.98
C VAL A 24 0.35 2.75 9.62
N VAL A 25 1.27 3.37 8.89
CA VAL A 25 1.91 2.84 7.68
C VAL A 25 3.42 2.93 7.85
N MET A 26 4.17 2.11 7.11
CA MET A 26 5.63 2.21 7.08
C MET A 26 6.09 3.12 5.94
N LEU A 27 6.82 4.19 6.26
CA LEU A 27 7.47 5.09 5.29
C LEU A 27 8.93 5.31 5.69
N ASP A 28 9.88 5.07 4.79
CA ASP A 28 11.32 5.31 4.99
C ASP A 28 11.90 4.68 6.26
N GLY A 29 11.44 3.46 6.58
CA GLY A 29 11.80 2.74 7.80
C GLY A 29 11.08 3.21 9.07
N LEU A 30 10.07 4.06 8.96
CA LEU A 30 9.40 4.71 10.10
C LEU A 30 7.92 4.32 10.15
N LEU A 31 7.37 4.18 11.35
CA LEU A 31 5.93 4.06 11.54
C LEU A 31 5.30 5.46 11.57
N VAL A 32 4.43 5.74 10.59
CA VAL A 32 3.78 7.03 10.40
C VAL A 32 2.27 6.87 10.58
N LYS A 33 1.64 7.75 11.36
CA LYS A 33 0.18 7.72 11.55
C LYS A 33 -0.54 8.07 10.24
N LYS A 34 -1.53 7.24 9.89
CA LYS A 34 -2.48 7.46 8.80
C LYS A 34 -3.32 8.69 9.11
N MET A 35 -3.51 9.51 8.09
CA MET A 35 -4.48 10.61 8.14
C MET A 35 -5.90 10.07 7.94
N THR A 36 -6.88 10.70 8.56
CA THR A 36 -8.30 10.41 8.30
C THR A 36 -8.70 11.01 6.96
N LYS A 37 -9.34 10.22 6.10
CA LYS A 37 -9.84 10.70 4.80
C LYS A 37 -11.21 11.35 4.97
N GLY A 38 -11.38 12.51 4.34
CA GLY A 38 -12.66 13.21 4.27
C GLY A 38 -13.44 12.90 2.98
N PRO A 39 -14.71 13.33 2.87
CA PRO A 39 -15.56 13.01 1.72
C PRO A 39 -15.01 13.46 0.36
N ARG A 40 -14.32 14.62 0.32
CA ARG A 40 -13.76 15.18 -0.92
C ARG A 40 -12.65 14.30 -1.51
N PRO A 41 -11.56 13.97 -0.78
CA PRO A 41 -10.58 12.98 -1.23
C PRO A 41 -11.20 11.64 -1.63
N SER A 42 -12.16 11.12 -0.84
CA SER A 42 -12.81 9.83 -1.15
C SER A 42 -13.53 9.83 -2.50
N ILE A 43 -14.25 10.91 -2.85
CA ILE A 43 -14.91 11.03 -4.16
C ILE A 43 -13.88 11.13 -5.29
N ALA A 44 -12.78 11.84 -5.07
CA ALA A 44 -11.71 11.97 -6.07
C ALA A 44 -11.07 10.59 -6.34
N THR A 45 -10.70 9.86 -5.28
CA THR A 45 -10.14 8.50 -5.39
C THR A 45 -11.08 7.56 -6.14
N GLU A 46 -12.37 7.55 -5.79
CA GLU A 46 -13.36 6.69 -6.46
C GLU A 46 -13.52 7.02 -7.95
N LYS A 47 -13.58 8.32 -8.31
CA LYS A 47 -13.66 8.74 -9.71
C LYS A 47 -12.42 8.32 -10.50
N SER A 48 -11.24 8.50 -9.91
CA SER A 48 -9.98 8.09 -10.52
C SER A 48 -9.89 6.57 -10.67
N ARG A 49 -10.36 5.79 -9.69
CA ARG A 49 -10.41 4.32 -9.79
C ARG A 49 -11.21 3.87 -11.00
N ARG A 50 -12.45 4.37 -11.13
CA ARG A 50 -13.34 4.02 -12.26
C ARG A 50 -12.76 4.43 -13.61
N ALA A 51 -12.10 5.58 -13.68
CA ALA A 51 -11.46 6.04 -14.90
C ALA A 51 -10.29 5.15 -15.32
N LEU A 52 -9.48 4.70 -14.36
CA LEU A 52 -8.39 3.75 -14.61
C LEU A 52 -8.93 2.37 -15.02
N GLU A 53 -9.87 1.82 -14.27
CA GLU A 53 -10.51 0.52 -14.58
C GLU A 53 -11.11 0.48 -15.99
N ALA A 54 -11.60 1.61 -16.50
CA ALA A 54 -12.18 1.70 -17.85
C ALA A 54 -11.15 1.65 -18.99
N VAL A 55 -9.86 1.89 -18.72
CA VAL A 55 -8.82 2.00 -19.76
C VAL A 55 -7.70 0.97 -19.62
N LEU A 56 -7.62 0.27 -18.49
CA LEU A 56 -6.59 -0.73 -18.27
C LEU A 56 -6.81 -1.96 -19.16
N PRO A 57 -5.74 -2.49 -19.78
CA PRO A 57 -5.82 -3.74 -20.53
C PRO A 57 -6.01 -4.94 -19.59
N ALA A 58 -6.36 -6.09 -20.16
CA ALA A 58 -6.37 -7.35 -19.42
C ALA A 58 -4.99 -7.67 -18.83
N GLY A 59 -4.97 -8.33 -17.67
CA GLY A 59 -3.74 -8.60 -16.92
C GLY A 59 -3.20 -7.39 -16.17
N TRP A 60 -4.06 -6.41 -15.86
CA TRP A 60 -3.78 -5.29 -14.98
C TRP A 60 -5.02 -5.00 -14.13
N HIS A 61 -4.80 -4.52 -12.91
CA HIS A 61 -5.90 -4.13 -12.02
C HIS A 61 -5.53 -2.92 -11.16
N VAL A 62 -6.56 -2.27 -10.61
CA VAL A 62 -6.39 -1.14 -9.67
C VAL A 62 -6.57 -1.64 -8.24
N ARG A 63 -5.62 -1.34 -7.35
CA ARG A 63 -5.76 -1.52 -5.91
C ARG A 63 -5.96 -0.15 -5.25
N GLN A 64 -7.02 -0.03 -4.46
CA GLN A 64 -7.33 1.21 -3.73
C GLN A 64 -6.97 1.06 -2.25
N GLU A 65 -6.15 1.98 -1.73
CA GLU A 65 -5.81 2.06 -0.30
C GLU A 65 -5.22 0.77 0.28
N GLN A 66 -4.57 -0.03 -0.56
CA GLN A 66 -3.90 -1.24 -0.16
C GLN A 66 -2.38 -1.03 -0.11
N PRO A 67 -1.66 -1.76 0.76
CA PRO A 67 -0.21 -1.61 0.81
C PRO A 67 0.46 -2.09 -0.49
N ILE A 68 1.51 -1.39 -0.88
CA ILE A 68 2.52 -1.84 -1.85
C ILE A 68 3.88 -1.86 -1.14
N ILE A 69 4.81 -2.68 -1.60
CA ILE A 69 6.14 -2.82 -1.02
C ILE A 69 7.15 -2.01 -1.84
N LEU A 70 7.93 -1.17 -1.16
CA LEU A 70 9.05 -0.44 -1.74
C LEU A 70 10.30 -0.74 -0.93
N ALA A 71 10.85 -1.94 -1.10
CA ALA A 71 12.09 -2.35 -0.44
C ALA A 71 13.30 -1.61 -1.05
N GLY A 72 14.21 -1.12 -0.22
CA GLY A 72 15.40 -0.41 -0.71
C GLY A 72 15.11 0.93 -1.41
N GLY A 73 13.98 1.58 -1.11
CA GLY A 73 13.67 2.92 -1.60
C GLY A 73 14.75 3.95 -1.24
N PRO A 74 14.79 5.12 -1.90
CA PRO A 74 15.88 6.10 -1.77
C PRO A 74 16.09 6.63 -0.35
N ALA A 75 15.04 6.58 0.48
CA ALA A 75 15.09 6.98 1.89
C ALA A 75 14.91 5.79 2.86
N GLY A 76 14.79 4.56 2.35
CA GLY A 76 14.64 3.33 3.13
C GLY A 76 13.45 2.49 2.66
N ASP A 77 13.26 1.35 3.31
CA ASP A 77 12.10 0.47 3.09
C ASP A 77 10.79 1.21 3.37
N SER A 78 9.79 1.02 2.51
CA SER A 78 8.44 1.54 2.73
C SER A 78 7.37 0.49 2.40
N ALA A 79 6.24 0.60 3.07
CA ALA A 79 5.01 -0.11 2.72
C ALA A 79 3.83 0.89 2.73
N PRO A 80 3.80 1.85 1.79
CA PRO A 80 2.75 2.85 1.73
C PRO A 80 1.41 2.23 1.31
N GLU A 81 0.32 2.90 1.68
CA GLU A 81 -1.04 2.63 1.20
C GLU A 81 -1.49 3.80 0.31
N PRO A 82 -1.11 3.81 -0.99
CA PRO A 82 -1.51 4.88 -1.90
C PRO A 82 -3.02 4.94 -2.07
N ASP A 83 -3.55 6.09 -2.51
CA ASP A 83 -4.96 6.21 -2.86
C ASP A 83 -5.35 5.19 -3.93
N LEU A 84 -4.52 5.06 -4.98
CA LEU A 84 -4.64 4.07 -6.04
C LEU A 84 -3.26 3.58 -6.46
N ALA A 85 -3.14 2.29 -6.73
CA ALA A 85 -2.00 1.67 -7.39
C ALA A 85 -2.50 0.84 -8.58
N VAL A 86 -1.80 0.92 -9.71
CA VAL A 86 -2.04 0.09 -10.90
C VAL A 86 -0.99 -1.00 -10.89
N ILE A 87 -1.43 -2.26 -10.92
CA ILE A 87 -0.59 -3.44 -10.72
C ILE A 87 -0.77 -4.38 -11.91
N ALA A 88 0.30 -5.00 -12.40
CA ALA A 88 0.17 -6.03 -13.43
C ALA A 88 -0.32 -7.36 -12.82
N GLY A 89 -0.81 -8.27 -13.65
CA GLY A 89 -1.37 -9.55 -13.21
C GLY A 89 -2.78 -9.45 -12.60
N ASP A 90 -3.22 -10.59 -12.06
CA ASP A 90 -4.52 -10.79 -11.43
C ASP A 90 -4.41 -10.68 -9.90
N LEU A 91 -5.56 -10.48 -9.23
CA LEU A 91 -5.62 -10.36 -7.76
C LEU A 91 -5.01 -11.57 -7.03
N GLU A 92 -5.11 -12.76 -7.62
CA GLU A 92 -4.64 -14.01 -7.02
C GLU A 92 -3.11 -14.15 -7.03
N ASP A 93 -2.41 -13.41 -7.90
CA ASP A 93 -0.95 -13.39 -7.94
C ASP A 93 -0.36 -12.80 -6.64
N TYR A 94 -1.17 -12.01 -5.91
CA TYR A 94 -0.80 -11.30 -4.68
C TYR A 94 -1.47 -11.86 -3.42
N ARG A 95 -1.85 -13.14 -3.44
CA ARG A 95 -2.51 -13.80 -2.31
C ARG A 95 -1.64 -13.83 -1.05
N ASP A 96 -0.34 -14.09 -1.22
CA ASP A 96 0.59 -14.33 -0.11
C ASP A 96 1.50 -13.12 0.18
N ALA A 97 1.54 -12.13 -0.72
CA ALA A 97 2.37 -10.94 -0.58
C ALA A 97 1.76 -9.73 -1.31
N HIS A 98 2.07 -8.53 -0.83
CA HIS A 98 1.72 -7.30 -1.53
C HIS A 98 2.67 -7.06 -2.72
N PRO A 99 2.20 -6.40 -3.80
CA PRO A 99 3.00 -6.07 -4.96
C PRO A 99 4.24 -5.24 -4.61
N ALA A 100 5.32 -5.47 -5.33
CA ALA A 100 6.63 -4.82 -5.24
C ALA A 100 6.94 -4.06 -6.56
N PRO A 101 8.05 -3.31 -6.66
CA PRO A 101 8.33 -2.48 -7.84
C PRO A 101 8.52 -3.25 -9.16
N GLU A 102 8.83 -4.55 -9.08
CA GLU A 102 8.94 -5.45 -10.23
C GLU A 102 7.58 -5.93 -10.80
N ASP A 103 6.48 -5.61 -10.12
CA ASP A 103 5.09 -5.97 -10.46
C ASP A 103 4.32 -4.87 -11.20
#